data_AF-A0A839HII6-F1
#
_entry.id   AF-A0A839HII6-F1
#
_cell.length_a   1.000
_cell.length_b   1.000
_cell.length_c   1.000
_cell.angle_alpha   90.00
_cell.angle_beta   90.00
_cell.angle_gamma   90.00
#
_symmetry.space_group_name_H-M   'P 1'
#
loop_
_entity.id
_entity.type
_entity.pdbx_description
1 polymer ?
#
loop_
_entity_poly.entity_id
_entity_poly.type
_entity_poly.pdbx_seq_one_letter_code
_entity_poly.pdbx_strand_id
1 'polypeptide(L)' 'MPQLKPGTIIPTPDEDYILHQAALSDADACPFTDQEWESIKPTASVTRPPFEIQKTSIVIDCDAHVLAESN' A
#
# COMPACT_ATOMS: atom_id res chain seq x y z
N MET A 1 6.29 18.43 -3.77
CA MET A 1 5.81 18.16 -2.38
C MET A 1 4.66 19.11 -2.10
N PRO A 2 3.47 18.63 -1.74
CA PRO A 2 2.38 19.51 -1.32
C PRO A 2 2.78 20.32 -0.07
N GLN A 3 2.27 21.55 0.05
CA GLN A 3 2.56 22.42 1.19
C GLN A 3 1.84 21.91 2.45
N LEU A 4 2.51 21.99 3.60
CA LEU A 4 1.92 21.66 4.89
C LEU A 4 0.87 22.70 5.29
N LYS A 5 -0.15 22.27 6.04
CA LYS A 5 -1.21 23.17 6.50
C LYS A 5 -0.64 24.18 7.51
N PRO A 6 -1.16 25.42 7.55
CA PRO A 6 -0.82 26.38 8.60
C PRO A 6 -1.06 25.77 10.00
N GLY A 7 -0.14 26.00 10.93
CA GLY A 7 -0.20 25.43 12.28
C GLY A 7 0.34 24.00 12.40
N THR A 8 0.97 23.46 11.36
CA THR A 8 1.66 22.16 11.46
C THR A 8 2.85 22.29 12.43
N ILE A 9 2.82 21.49 13.50
CA ILE A 9 3.93 21.37 14.44
C ILE A 9 4.93 20.40 13.83
N ILE A 10 6.16 20.85 13.65
CA ILE A 10 7.27 20.03 13.17
C ILE A 10 8.18 19.75 14.36
N PRO A 11 8.38 18.49 14.75
CA PRO A 11 9.32 18.14 15.81
C PRO A 11 10.72 18.67 15.51
N THR A 12 11.41 19.09 16.56
CA THR A 12 12.85 19.33 16.50
C THR A 12 13.59 17.99 16.32
N PRO A 13 14.85 18.00 15.83
CA PRO A 13 15.62 16.76 15.68
C PRO A 13 15.78 15.95 16.99
N ASP A 14 15.87 16.64 18.13
CA ASP A 14 15.97 15.99 19.44
C ASP A 14 14.63 15.33 19.84
N GLU A 15 13.51 16.01 19.59
CA GLU A 15 12.17 15.44 19.81
C GLU A 15 11.93 14.25 18.87
N ASP A 16 12.33 14.35 17.61
CA ASP A 16 12.23 13.26 16.63
C ASP A 16 13.02 12.03 17.07
N TYR A 17 14.24 12.22 17.59
CA TYR A 17 15.04 11.14 18.17
C TYR A 17 14.33 10.45 19.35
N ILE A 18 13.76 11.24 20.27
CA ILE A 18 13.01 10.70 21.42
C ILE A 18 11.79 9.90 20.95
N LEU A 19 11.03 10.43 19.98
CA LEU A 19 9.87 9.76 19.39
C LEU A 19 10.27 8.46 18.70
N HIS A 20 11.36 8.47 17.94
CA HIS A 20 11.89 7.28 17.28
C HIS A 20 12.32 6.20 18.29
N GLN A 21 13.02 6.58 19.36
CA GLN A 21 13.41 5.63 20.41
C GLN A 21 12.20 5.04 21.14
N ALA A 22 11.16 5.85 21.40
CA ALA A 22 9.92 5.37 21.96
C ALA A 22 9.23 4.36 21.03
N ALA A 23 9.18 4.63 19.72
CA ALA A 23 8.62 3.72 18.73
C ALA A 23 9.37 2.38 18.67
N LEU A 24 10.70 2.41 18.73
CA LEU A 24 11.51 1.18 18.76
C LEU A 24 11.39 0.38 20.06
N SER A 25 10.95 1.01 21.16
CA SER A 25 10.70 0.30 22.42
C SER A 25 9.41 -0.51 22.42
N ASP A 26 8.52 -0.24 21.47
CA ASP A 26 7.24 -0.92 21.33
C ASP A 26 7.38 -2.20 20.49
N ALA A 27 6.95 -3.33 21.05
CA ALA A 27 7.25 -4.65 20.50
C ALA A 27 6.51 -4.95 19.20
N ASP A 28 5.35 -4.34 18.98
CA ASP A 28 4.54 -4.49 17.76
C ASP A 28 4.81 -3.39 16.71
N ALA A 29 5.54 -2.33 17.08
CA ALA A 29 5.91 -1.23 16.20
C ALA A 29 7.34 -1.37 15.62
N CYS A 30 8.07 -2.42 16.01
CA CYS A 30 9.41 -2.69 15.48
C CYS A 30 9.36 -2.85 13.95
N PRO A 31 10.12 -2.03 13.19
CA PRO A 31 10.21 -2.18 11.75
C PRO A 31 10.87 -3.52 11.40
N PHE A 32 10.38 -4.17 10.34
CA PHE A 32 11.03 -5.36 9.80
C PHE A 32 12.45 -5.06 9.36
N THR A 33 13.34 -6.02 9.58
CA THR A 33 14.68 -6.03 8.98
C THR A 33 14.59 -6.20 7.47
N ASP A 34 15.67 -5.87 6.75
CA ASP A 34 15.71 -6.02 5.29
C ASP A 34 15.43 -7.46 4.84
N GLN A 35 15.93 -8.45 5.59
CA GLN A 35 15.72 -9.87 5.31
C GLN A 35 14.26 -10.31 5.58
N GLU A 36 13.67 -9.83 6.67
CA GLU A 36 12.25 -10.06 6.95
C GLU A 36 11.38 -9.40 5.89
N TRP A 37 11.75 -8.19 5.43
CA TRP A 37 11.10 -7.50 4.33
C TRP A 37 11.13 -8.30 3.03
N GLU A 38 12.27 -8.88 2.66
CA GLU A 38 12.37 -9.76 1.49
C GLU A 38 11.43 -10.96 1.61
N SER A 39 11.29 -11.49 2.81
CA SER A 39 10.44 -12.66 3.09
C SER A 39 8.94 -12.33 3.04
N ILE A 40 8.52 -11.17 3.54
CA ILE A 40 7.10 -10.77 3.61
C ILE A 40 6.59 -10.01 2.38
N LYS A 41 7.47 -9.34 1.62
CA LYS A 41 7.10 -8.58 0.40
C LYS A 41 6.12 -9.30 -0.54
N PRO A 42 6.26 -10.62 -0.80
CA PRO A 42 5.35 -11.34 -1.68
C PRO A 42 3.91 -11.42 -1.18
N THR A 43 3.68 -11.31 0.13
CA THR A 43 2.37 -11.49 0.78
C THR A 43 1.84 -10.22 1.44
N ALA A 44 2.71 -9.26 1.79
CA ALA A 44 2.34 -8.03 2.51
C ALA A 44 1.36 -7.12 1.77
N SER A 45 1.31 -7.15 0.42
CA SER A 45 0.40 -6.33 -0.40
C SER A 45 -0.84 -7.09 -0.91
N VAL A 46 -0.95 -8.39 -0.64
CA VAL A 46 -1.97 -9.25 -1.22
C VAL A 46 -3.19 -9.29 -0.28
N THR A 47 -4.05 -8.28 -0.38
CA THR A 47 -5.32 -8.24 0.38
C THR A 47 -6.39 -9.17 -0.19
N ARG A 48 -6.24 -9.58 -1.46
CA ARG A 48 -7.14 -10.49 -2.16
C ARG A 48 -6.41 -11.80 -2.44
N PRO A 49 -7.00 -12.97 -2.11
CA PRO A 49 -6.40 -14.24 -2.50
C PRO A 49 -6.24 -14.32 -4.03
N PRO A 50 -5.11 -14.86 -4.53
CA PRO A 50 -4.94 -15.06 -5.95
C PRO A 50 -6.07 -15.95 -6.49
N PHE A 51 -6.55 -15.66 -7.69
CA PHE A 51 -7.54 -16.51 -8.34
C PHE A 51 -6.93 -17.89 -8.60
N GLU A 52 -7.53 -18.94 -8.02
CA GLU A 52 -7.11 -20.33 -8.23
C GLU A 52 -7.25 -20.75 -9.70
N ILE A 53 -8.29 -20.24 -10.36
CA ILE A 53 -8.56 -20.48 -11.78
C ILE A 53 -8.75 -19.12 -12.44
N GLN A 54 -7.88 -18.79 -13.39
CA GLN A 54 -8.06 -17.63 -14.24
C GLN A 54 -9.19 -17.90 -15.24
N LYS A 55 -10.09 -16.94 -15.41
CA LYS A 55 -11.13 -17.04 -16.44
C LYS A 55 -10.47 -17.01 -17.82
N THR A 56 -10.81 -17.96 -18.68
CA THR A 56 -10.38 -17.94 -20.09
C THR A 56 -10.93 -16.68 -20.76
N SER A 57 -10.06 -15.89 -21.38
CA SER A 57 -10.49 -14.76 -22.21
C SER A 57 -11.20 -15.28 -23.44
N ILE A 58 -12.44 -14.85 -23.66
CA ILE A 58 -13.19 -15.10 -24.89
C ILE A 58 -13.31 -13.82 -25.69
N VAL A 59 -13.14 -13.94 -27.01
CA VAL A 59 -13.45 -12.87 -27.97
C VAL A 59 -14.91 -13.03 -28.34
N ILE A 60 -15.70 -11.97 -28.13
CA ILE A 60 -17.12 -11.92 -28.46
C ILE A 60 -17.31 -10.75 -29.41
N ASP A 61 -17.98 -10.98 -30.53
CA ASP A 61 -18.42 -9.91 -31.42
C ASP A 61 -19.63 -9.20 -30.79
N CYS A 62 -19.50 -7.89 -30.54
CA CYS A 62 -20.58 -7.07 -30.01
C CYS A 62 -21.19 -6.23 -31.14
N ASP A 63 -22.52 -6.11 -31.15
CA ASP A 63 -23.20 -5.22 -32.08
C ASP A 63 -22.90 -3.74 -31.79
N ALA A 64 -22.93 -2.93 -32.84
CA ALA A 64 -22.65 -1.50 -32.77
C ALA A 64 -23.55 -0.73 -31.78
N HIS A 65 -24.78 -1.18 -31.57
CA HIS A 65 -25.72 -0.54 -30.63
C HIS A 65 -25.30 -0.75 -29.15
N VAL A 66 -24.72 -1.90 -28.82
CA VAL A 66 -24.22 -2.21 -27.46
C VAL A 66 -23.01 -1.33 -27.12
N LEU A 67 -22.17 -1.06 -28.11
CA LEU A 67 -21.01 -0.18 -27.96
C LEU A 67 -21.40 1.29 -27.76
N ALA A 68 -22.54 1.72 -28.32
CA ALA A 68 -23.01 3.10 -28.26
C ALA A 68 -23.56 3.52 -26.89
N GLU A 69 -24.05 2.56 -26.08
CA GLU A 69 -24.70 2.82 -24.78
C GLU A 69 -23.72 2.81 -23.58
N SER A 70 -22.43 2.55 -23.82
CA SER A 70 -21.43 2.30 -22.77
C SER A 70 -20.58 3.52 -22.37
N ASN A 71 -20.99 4.76 -22.70
CA ASN A 71 -20.20 5.97 -22.50
C ASN A 71 -20.80 6.91 -21.44
#